data_AF-A0AAV5SC07-F1
#
_entry.id   AF-A0AAV5SC07-F1
#
_cell.length_a   1.000
_cell.length_b   1.000
_cell.length_c   1.000
_cell.angle_alpha   90.00
_cell.angle_beta   90.00
_cell.angle_gamma   90.00
#
_symmetry.space_group_name_H-M   'P 1'
#
loop_
_entity.id
_entity.type
_entity.pdbx_description
1 polymer ?
#
loop_
_entity_poly.entity_id
_entity_poly.type
_entity_poly.pdbx_seq_one_letter_code
_entity_poly.pdbx_strand_id
1 'polypeptide(L)'
;MEKTRAELEAYRQRKREEAAAIAATTSNTVEEEPKPRRQEPDRWIAYAYHLLDLVDPLDAWPLRKWRSTYDGFPSATLAATALIYLIGQIYFVWIEFGAVFFVFSCLTGICLGLGSKRQGEVSAYSVFNSNCERLLGSMTAEHFERDMLHRKK
;
A
#
# COMPACT_ATOMS: atom_id res chain seq x y z
N MET A 1 -40.34 -10.45 -30.67
CA MET A 1 -38.94 -10.91 -30.58
C MET A 1 -38.02 -10.17 -31.56
N GLU A 2 -38.42 -9.94 -32.81
CA GLU A 2 -37.59 -9.18 -33.76
C GLU A 2 -37.57 -7.66 -33.49
N LYS A 3 -38.71 -7.06 -33.15
CA LYS A 3 -38.80 -5.62 -32.81
C LYS A 3 -37.89 -5.23 -31.65
N THR A 4 -37.82 -6.04 -30.60
CA THR A 4 -36.96 -5.82 -29.44
C THR A 4 -35.46 -5.93 -29.75
N ARG A 5 -35.07 -6.75 -30.74
CA ARG A 5 -33.67 -6.83 -31.20
C ARG A 5 -33.28 -5.59 -32.01
N ALA A 6 -34.17 -5.15 -32.89
CA ALA A 6 -33.98 -3.93 -33.67
C ALA A 6 -33.86 -2.67 -32.78
N GLU A 7 -34.68 -2.57 -31.74
CA GLU A 7 -34.57 -1.49 -30.74
C GLU A 7 -33.25 -1.55 -29.95
N LEU A 8 -32.79 -2.75 -29.59
CA LEU A 8 -31.51 -2.94 -28.91
C LEU A 8 -30.32 -2.54 -29.79
N GLU A 9 -30.40 -2.84 -31.09
CA GLU A 9 -29.36 -2.50 -32.07
C GLU A 9 -29.31 -1.00 -32.33
N ALA A 10 -30.47 -0.35 -32.49
CA ALA A 10 -30.56 1.11 -32.60
C ALA A 10 -30.02 1.81 -31.34
N TYR A 11 -30.33 1.27 -30.15
CA TYR A 11 -29.78 1.78 -28.89
C TYR A 11 -28.26 1.62 -28.81
N ARG A 12 -27.71 0.46 -29.22
CA ARG A 12 -26.26 0.22 -29.25
C ARG A 12 -25.54 1.16 -30.22
N GLN A 13 -26.15 1.51 -31.34
CA GLN A 13 -25.59 2.47 -32.29
C GLN A 13 -25.55 3.88 -31.70
N ARG A 14 -26.65 4.38 -31.13
CA ARG A 14 -26.68 5.69 -30.45
C ARG A 14 -25.64 5.79 -29.33
N LYS A 15 -25.51 4.74 -28.51
CA LYS A 15 -24.52 4.71 -27.43
C LYS A 15 -23.07 4.72 -27.94
N ARG A 16 -22.80 4.12 -29.10
CA ARG A 16 -21.49 4.17 -29.76
C ARG A 16 -21.19 5.55 -30.31
N GLU A 17 -22.18 6.23 -30.89
CA GLU A 17 -22.06 7.59 -31.40
C GLU A 17 -21.84 8.59 -30.26
N GLU A 18 -22.59 8.48 -29.16
CA GLU A 18 -22.38 9.28 -27.94
C GLU A 18 -21.00 9.04 -27.33
N ALA A 19 -20.57 7.77 -27.22
CA ALA A 19 -19.24 7.43 -26.72
C ALA A 19 -18.12 7.95 -27.63
N ALA A 20 -18.32 7.91 -28.96
CA ALA A 20 -17.37 8.46 -29.93
C ALA A 20 -17.32 9.99 -29.88
N ALA A 21 -18.45 10.66 -29.67
CA ALA A 21 -18.50 12.11 -29.50
C ALA A 21 -17.83 12.56 -28.20
N ILE A 22 -18.03 11.83 -27.10
CA ILE A 22 -17.34 12.07 -25.82
C ILE A 22 -15.84 11.82 -25.96
N ALA A 23 -15.43 10.76 -26.65
CA ALA A 23 -14.02 10.46 -26.91
C ALA A 23 -13.36 11.54 -27.80
N ALA A 24 -14.05 12.00 -28.85
CA ALA A 24 -13.55 13.06 -29.73
C ALA A 24 -13.48 14.43 -29.02
N THR A 25 -14.45 14.72 -28.14
CA THR A 25 -14.44 15.94 -27.32
C THR A 25 -13.30 15.88 -26.31
N THR A 26 -13.13 14.75 -25.62
CA THR A 26 -12.01 14.52 -24.68
C THR A 26 -10.66 14.64 -25.39
N SER A 27 -10.52 14.14 -26.62
CA SER A 27 -9.28 14.26 -27.41
C SER A 27 -8.91 15.70 -27.78
N ASN A 28 -9.87 16.62 -27.85
CA ASN A 28 -9.62 18.01 -28.26
C ASN A 28 -9.36 18.97 -27.08
N THR A 29 -9.68 18.57 -25.84
CA THR A 29 -9.48 19.39 -24.63
C THR A 29 -8.32 18.96 -23.74
N VAL A 30 -7.62 17.88 -24.07
CA VAL A 30 -6.42 17.47 -23.33
C VAL A 30 -5.21 18.17 -23.96
N GLU A 31 -4.92 19.38 -23.49
CA GLU A 31 -3.55 19.90 -23.58
C GLU A 31 -2.66 18.88 -22.87
N GLU A 32 -1.69 18.31 -23.60
CA GLU A 32 -0.71 17.40 -23.03
C GLU A 32 0.10 18.14 -21.98
N GLU A 33 -0.30 17.99 -20.72
CA GLU A 33 0.52 18.36 -19.56
C GLU A 33 1.89 17.67 -19.69
N PRO A 34 3.00 18.40 -19.50
CA PRO A 34 4.33 17.84 -19.60
C PRO A 34 4.46 16.67 -18.62
N LYS A 35 4.67 15.47 -19.18
CA LYS A 35 4.75 14.22 -18.43
C LYS A 35 5.68 14.40 -17.21
N PRO A 36 5.19 14.17 -15.98
CA PRO A 36 6.00 14.38 -14.79
C PRO A 36 7.26 13.51 -14.89
N ARG A 37 8.41 14.17 -14.79
CA ARG A 37 9.72 13.53 -14.85
C ARG A 37 9.74 12.46 -13.76
N ARG A 38 10.03 11.21 -14.13
CA ARG A 38 10.29 10.13 -13.17
C ARG A 38 11.35 10.64 -12.18
N GLN A 39 10.93 11.05 -10.98
CA GLN A 39 11.84 11.36 -9.91
C GLN A 39 12.45 10.03 -9.50
N GLU A 40 13.69 9.79 -9.94
CA GLU A 40 14.45 8.69 -9.37
C GLU A 40 14.53 8.94 -7.87
N PRO A 41 14.23 7.93 -7.03
CA PRO A 41 14.35 8.10 -5.59
C PRO A 41 15.76 8.59 -5.31
N ASP A 42 15.88 9.70 -4.58
CA ASP A 42 17.17 10.28 -4.26
C ASP A 42 18.10 9.18 -3.75
N ARG A 43 19.37 9.16 -4.18
CA ARG A 43 20.33 8.11 -3.80
C ARG A 43 20.38 7.84 -2.29
N TRP A 44 20.09 8.85 -1.46
CA TRP A 44 20.02 8.71 -0.01
C TRP A 44 18.83 7.86 0.47
N ILE A 45 17.68 7.93 -0.21
CA ILE A 45 16.49 7.11 0.09
C ILE A 45 16.79 5.65 -0.22
N ALA A 46 17.38 5.37 -1.38
CA ALA A 46 17.79 4.02 -1.76
C ALA A 46 18.82 3.45 -0.78
N TYR A 47 19.77 4.26 -0.32
CA TYR A 47 20.75 3.87 0.68
C TYR A 47 20.12 3.62 2.06
N ALA A 48 19.14 4.43 2.45
CA ALA A 48 18.41 4.28 3.71
C ALA A 48 17.61 2.97 3.73
N TYR A 49 16.90 2.63 2.64
CA TYR A 49 16.23 1.34 2.51
C TYR A 49 17.22 0.18 2.55
N HIS A 50 18.37 0.29 1.87
CA HIS A 50 19.40 -0.74 1.91
C HIS A 50 19.98 -0.94 3.32
N LEU A 51 20.12 0.13 4.08
CA LEU A 51 20.60 0.09 5.47
C LEU A 51 19.56 -0.54 6.40
N LEU A 52 18.27 -0.23 6.18
CA LEU A 52 17.15 -0.82 6.90
C LEU A 52 16.94 -2.30 6.55
N ASP A 53 17.11 -2.71 5.29
CA ASP A 53 17.08 -4.12 4.88
C ASP A 53 18.27 -4.90 5.47
N LEU A 54 19.43 -4.26 5.63
CA LEU A 54 20.61 -4.88 6.27
C LEU A 54 20.38 -5.13 7.76
N VAL A 55 19.57 -4.28 8.40
CA VAL A 55 19.14 -4.40 9.79
C VAL A 55 17.67 -4.78 9.76
N ASP A 56 17.30 -5.90 9.15
CA ASP A 56 15.97 -6.47 9.33
C ASP A 56 15.94 -7.22 10.67
N PRO A 57 15.52 -6.61 11.79
CA PRO A 57 15.47 -7.28 13.08
C PRO A 57 14.49 -8.47 13.07
N LEU A 58 13.60 -8.54 12.06
CA LEU A 58 12.62 -9.60 11.94
C LEU A 58 13.18 -10.84 11.19
N ASP A 59 14.27 -10.71 10.43
CA ASP A 59 15.03 -11.85 9.86
C ASP A 59 16.26 -12.24 10.70
N ALA A 60 16.28 -11.82 11.97
CA ALA A 60 17.31 -12.24 12.89
C ALA A 60 17.36 -13.78 12.99
N TRP A 61 18.58 -14.33 13.11
CA TRP A 61 18.84 -15.76 13.26
C TRP A 61 17.87 -16.52 14.20
N PRO A 62 17.53 -16.02 15.41
CA PRO A 62 16.58 -16.72 16.29
C PRO A 62 15.16 -16.81 15.72
N LEU A 63 14.66 -15.76 15.05
CA LEU A 63 13.32 -15.75 14.45
C LEU A 63 13.24 -16.69 13.24
N ARG A 64 14.30 -16.75 12.43
CA ARG A 64 14.39 -17.66 11.28
C ARG A 64 14.38 -19.12 11.71
N LYS A 65 15.13 -19.44 12.78
CA LYS A 65 15.16 -20.79 13.35
C LYS A 65 13.82 -21.17 13.96
N TRP A 66 13.19 -20.26 14.70
CA TRP A 66 11.86 -20.47 15.26
C TRP A 66 10.82 -20.78 14.17
N ARG A 67 10.82 -20.01 13.08
CA ARG A 67 9.91 -20.22 11.94
C ARG A 67 10.10 -21.58 11.27
N SER A 68 11.35 -21.99 11.04
CA SER A 68 11.67 -23.32 10.51
C SER A 68 11.20 -24.46 11.42
N THR A 69 11.15 -24.22 12.74
CA THR A 69 10.70 -25.23 13.71
C THR A 69 9.17 -25.31 13.78
N TYR A 70 8.50 -24.17 13.62
CA TYR A 70 7.03 -24.07 13.54
C TYR A 70 6.44 -24.88 12.38
N ASP A 71 7.10 -24.92 11.22
CA ASP A 71 6.63 -25.68 10.04
C ASP A 71 6.52 -27.20 10.29
N GLY A 72 7.31 -27.75 11.21
CA GLY A 72 7.24 -29.17 11.58
C GLY A 72 6.18 -29.47 12.63
N PHE A 73 6.13 -28.68 13.70
CA PHE A 73 5.22 -28.89 14.84
C PHE A 73 4.53 -27.59 15.25
N PRO A 74 3.45 -27.18 14.56
CA PRO A 74 2.88 -25.85 14.72
C PRO A 74 2.29 -25.62 16.11
N SER A 75 1.50 -26.58 16.62
CA SER A 75 0.80 -26.44 17.92
C SER A 75 1.77 -26.38 19.10
N ALA A 76 2.79 -27.24 19.11
CA ALA A 76 3.79 -27.27 20.19
C ALA A 76 4.64 -26.00 20.20
N THR A 77 5.03 -25.51 19.03
CA THR A 77 5.83 -24.29 18.90
C THR A 77 5.04 -23.05 19.34
N LEU A 78 3.75 -22.96 19.00
CA LEU A 78 2.88 -21.89 19.49
C LEU A 78 2.67 -21.96 20.99
N ALA A 79 2.43 -23.16 21.54
CA ALA A 79 2.26 -23.33 22.97
C ALA A 79 3.53 -22.90 23.74
N ALA A 80 4.71 -23.30 23.28
CA ALA A 80 5.98 -22.90 23.88
C ALA A 80 6.18 -21.38 23.81
N THR A 81 5.88 -20.77 22.66
CA THR A 81 6.00 -19.32 22.46
C THR A 81 5.05 -18.54 23.35
N ALA A 82 3.79 -18.99 23.45
CA ALA A 82 2.79 -18.41 24.34
C ALA A 82 3.20 -18.54 25.81
N LEU A 83 3.76 -19.68 26.21
CA LEU A 83 4.24 -19.89 27.58
C LEU A 83 5.41 -18.96 27.92
N ILE A 84 6.40 -18.83 27.03
CA ILE A 84 7.52 -17.89 27.19
C ILE A 84 7.00 -16.44 27.29
N TYR A 85 6.06 -16.08 26.42
CA TYR A 85 5.42 -14.77 26.45
C TYR A 85 4.69 -14.50 27.78
N LEU A 86 3.91 -15.47 28.28
CA LEU A 86 3.19 -15.32 29.56
C LEU A 86 4.15 -15.13 30.73
N ILE A 87 5.25 -15.90 30.77
CA ILE A 87 6.30 -15.73 31.80
C ILE A 87 6.88 -14.32 31.73
N GLY A 88 7.23 -13.85 30.52
CA GLY A 88 7.71 -12.48 30.30
C GLY A 88 6.68 -11.44 30.75
N GLN A 89 5.42 -11.60 30.35
CA GLN A 89 4.34 -10.68 30.70
C GLN A 89 4.14 -10.59 32.22
N ILE A 90 4.17 -11.72 32.94
CA ILE A 90 4.08 -11.76 34.41
C ILE A 90 5.28 -11.00 35.02
N TYR A 91 6.48 -11.24 34.50
CA TYR A 91 7.69 -10.53 34.95
C TYR A 91 7.58 -9.02 34.73
N PHE A 92 7.11 -8.58 33.55
CA PHE A 92 6.92 -7.16 33.25
C PHE A 92 5.81 -6.51 34.08
N VAL A 93 4.75 -7.25 34.43
CA VAL A 93 3.72 -6.78 35.38
C VAL A 93 4.32 -6.58 36.77
N TRP A 94 5.22 -7.46 37.21
CA TRP A 94 5.87 -7.34 38.51
C TRP A 94 6.73 -6.08 38.65
N ILE A 95 7.38 -5.65 37.57
CA ILE A 95 8.13 -4.37 37.51
C ILE A 95 7.25 -3.16 37.13
N GLU A 96 5.92 -3.29 37.23
CA GLU A 96 4.92 -2.26 36.89
C GLU A 96 4.96 -1.77 35.43
N PHE A 97 5.67 -2.47 34.54
CA PHE A 97 5.84 -2.13 33.13
C PHE A 97 5.06 -3.04 32.17
N GLY A 98 4.14 -3.84 32.72
CA GLY A 98 3.40 -4.88 31.98
C GLY A 98 2.57 -4.34 30.83
N ALA A 99 1.94 -3.16 31.01
CA ALA A 99 1.11 -2.55 29.97
C ALA A 99 1.94 -2.13 28.75
N VAL A 100 3.15 -1.61 28.97
CA VAL A 100 4.04 -1.18 27.88
C VAL A 100 4.52 -2.40 27.10
N PHE A 101 4.98 -3.44 27.79
CA PHE A 101 5.37 -4.69 27.16
C PHE A 101 4.22 -5.30 26.32
N PHE A 102 2.99 -5.28 26.86
CA PHE A 102 1.81 -5.77 26.15
C PHE A 102 1.55 -4.98 24.85
N VAL A 103 1.53 -3.64 24.91
CA VAL A 103 1.29 -2.80 23.73
C VAL A 103 2.36 -3.00 22.67
N PHE A 104 3.64 -3.06 23.07
CA PHE A 104 4.73 -3.35 22.14
C PHE A 104 4.57 -4.72 21.49
N SER A 105 4.19 -5.74 22.25
CA SER A 105 3.97 -7.08 21.70
C SER A 105 2.85 -7.10 20.64
N CYS A 106 1.74 -6.37 20.87
CA CYS A 106 0.66 -6.22 19.90
C CYS A 106 1.13 -5.49 18.64
N LEU A 107 1.87 -4.38 18.80
CA LEU A 107 2.45 -3.65 17.67
C LEU A 107 3.40 -4.53 16.86
N THR A 108 4.30 -5.27 17.52
CA THR A 108 5.21 -6.21 16.85
C THR A 108 4.44 -7.31 16.13
N GLY A 109 3.37 -7.86 16.74
CA GLY A 109 2.51 -8.85 16.09
C GLY A 109 1.82 -8.34 14.84
N ILE A 110 1.31 -7.10 14.89
CA ILE A 110 0.73 -6.42 13.72
C ILE A 110 1.80 -6.21 12.65
N CYS A 111 2.96 -5.65 13.00
CA CYS A 111 4.08 -5.42 12.08
C CYS A 111 4.58 -6.72 11.42
N LEU A 112 4.64 -7.82 12.15
CA LEU A 112 5.00 -9.14 11.62
C LEU A 112 3.91 -9.74 10.73
N GLY A 113 2.64 -9.43 11.01
CA GLY A 113 1.49 -9.86 10.21
C GLY A 113 1.31 -9.06 8.92
N LEU A 114 1.81 -7.82 8.90
CA LEU A 114 1.98 -7.00 7.70
C LEU A 114 3.15 -7.58 6.90
N GLY A 115 2.88 -8.58 6.06
CA GLY A 115 3.91 -9.26 5.27
C GLY A 115 4.83 -8.28 4.52
N SER A 116 6.11 -8.66 4.39
CA SER A 116 7.08 -7.88 3.62
C SER A 116 6.68 -7.88 2.14
N LYS A 117 6.55 -6.69 1.55
CA LYS A 117 6.37 -6.55 0.10
C LYS A 117 7.70 -6.87 -0.57
N ARG A 118 7.68 -7.69 -1.61
CA ARG A 118 8.89 -7.86 -2.43
C ARG A 118 9.25 -6.54 -3.09
N GLN A 119 10.54 -6.18 -3.08
CA GLN A 119 11.04 -5.05 -3.86
C GLN A 119 10.60 -5.24 -5.32
N GLY A 120 9.75 -4.33 -5.81
CA GLY A 120 9.17 -4.39 -7.17
C GLY A 120 7.74 -4.93 -7.27
N GLU A 121 7.11 -5.37 -6.17
CA GLU A 121 5.68 -5.69 -6.18
C GLU A 121 4.85 -4.41 -6.31
N VAL A 122 4.25 -4.26 -7.49
CA VAL A 122 3.26 -3.23 -7.79
C VAL A 122 2.20 -3.20 -6.69
N SER A 123 2.00 -2.02 -6.08
CA SER A 123 0.91 -1.85 -5.14
C SER A 123 -0.41 -2.17 -5.84
N ALA A 124 -1.42 -2.64 -5.11
CA ALA A 124 -2.74 -2.92 -5.70
C ALA A 124 -3.32 -1.67 -6.43
N TYR A 125 -2.91 -0.47 -6.02
CA TYR A 125 -3.26 0.78 -6.70
C TYR A 125 -2.52 1.00 -8.02
N SER A 126 -1.32 0.43 -8.19
CA SER A 126 -0.61 0.43 -9.48
C SER A 126 -1.33 -0.39 -10.55
N VAL A 127 -2.24 -1.31 -10.19
CA VAL A 127 -3.11 -1.98 -11.17
C VAL A 127 -4.08 -0.99 -11.82
N PHE A 128 -4.50 0.04 -11.08
CA PHE A 128 -5.42 1.08 -11.55
C PHE A 128 -4.71 2.32 -12.07
N ASN A 129 -3.43 2.48 -11.76
CA ASN A 129 -2.63 3.61 -12.17
C ASN A 129 -1.20 3.17 -12.50
N SER A 130 -1.07 2.36 -13.54
CA SER A 130 0.20 1.77 -14.01
C SER A 130 1.23 2.82 -14.44
N ASN A 131 0.77 4.02 -14.84
CA ASN A 131 1.63 5.14 -15.19
C ASN A 131 1.98 6.05 -14.00
N CYS A 132 1.46 5.77 -12.79
CA CYS A 132 1.51 6.68 -11.64
C CYS A 132 1.07 8.12 -12.01
N GLU A 133 0.07 8.24 -12.88
CA GLU A 133 -0.51 9.52 -13.27
C GLU A 133 -1.31 10.11 -12.10
N ARG A 134 -1.33 11.43 -11.98
CA ARG A 134 -2.07 12.07 -10.91
C ARG A 134 -3.56 11.75 -11.06
N LEU A 135 -4.17 11.21 -10.00
CA LEU A 135 -5.62 11.00 -10.00
C LEU A 135 -6.34 12.34 -10.15
N LEU A 136 -7.30 12.41 -11.07
CA LEU A 136 -8.14 13.60 -11.25
C LEU A 136 -8.82 13.94 -9.90
N GLY A 137 -8.56 15.15 -9.38
CA GLY A 137 -9.06 15.58 -8.06
C GLY A 137 -8.10 15.39 -6.89
N SER A 138 -6.90 14.83 -7.09
CA SER A 138 -5.83 14.88 -6.08
C SER A 138 -5.24 16.28 -6.02
N MET A 139 -5.20 16.88 -4.83
CA MET A 139 -4.69 18.25 -4.61
C MET A 139 -3.21 18.33 -5.03
N THR A 140 -2.93 19.10 -6.08
CA THR A 140 -1.61 19.48 -6.59
C THR A 140 -0.85 20.30 -5.56
N ALA A 141 0.47 20.09 -5.47
CA ALA A 141 1.32 20.94 -4.64
C ALA A 141 1.24 22.39 -5.14
N GLU A 142 1.13 22.60 -6.46
CA GLU A 142 0.87 23.92 -7.05
C GLU A 142 -0.50 24.48 -6.65
N HIS A 143 -1.54 23.64 -6.53
CA HIS A 143 -2.88 24.07 -6.09
C HIS A 143 -2.88 24.46 -4.62
N PHE A 144 -2.19 23.66 -3.79
CA PHE A 144 -1.99 23.93 -2.37
C PHE A 144 -1.17 25.20 -2.14
N GLU A 145 -0.07 25.38 -2.88
CA GLU A 145 0.74 26.62 -2.84
C GLU A 145 -0.09 27.82 -3.28
N ARG A 146 -0.89 27.69 -4.36
CA ARG A 146 -1.78 28.75 -4.81
C ARG A 146 -2.77 29.13 -3.72
N ASP A 147 -3.44 28.16 -3.10
CA ASP A 147 -4.43 28.41 -2.04
C ASP A 147 -3.78 28.99 -0.77
N MET A 148 -2.59 28.53 -0.39
CA MET A 148 -1.79 29.05 0.72
C MET A 148 -1.32 30.50 0.48
N LEU A 149 -0.82 30.79 -0.73
CA LEU A 149 -0.31 32.11 -1.10
C LEU A 149 -1.44 33.13 -1.32
N HIS A 150 -2.58 32.71 -1.86
CA HIS A 150 -3.74 33.59 -2.08
C HIS A 150 -4.48 33.94 -0.79
N ARG A 151 -4.32 33.16 0.28
CA ARG A 151 -4.92 33.45 1.59
C ARG A 151 -4.19 34.57 2.38
N LYS A 152 -3.06 35.08 1.88
CA LYS A 152 -2.29 36.17 2.51
C LYS A 152 -2.57 37.57 1.93
N LYS A 153 -3.72 37.78 1.28
CA LYS A 153 -4.22 39.11 0.94
C LYS A 153 -5.41 39.49 1.79
#